data_AF-A0A1W6PZE5-F1
#
_entry.id   AF-A0A1W6PZE5-F1
#
_cell.length_a   1.000
_cell.length_b   1.000
_cell.length_c   1.000
_cell.angle_alpha   90.00
_cell.angle_beta   90.00
_cell.angle_gamma   90.00
#
_symmetry.space_group_name_H-M   'P 1'
#
loop_
_entity.id
_entity.type
_entity.pdbx_description
1 polymer ?
#
loop_
_entity_poly.entity_id
_entity_poly.type
_entity_poly.pdbx_seq_one_letter_code
_entity_poly.pdbx_strand_id
1 'polypeptide(L)'
;MRASLICTSVVALCFSFHARAETLLPVKSSQYLVSAITRNMFRLPTPDQDLVLLSAHRGSWEVYPENSAYALQDAWNSQIETVEVDARFTADKEVILSHDYRIERESTGSGLLYEQSYSQIQQADLRDRHGRVFKDAQGRTAKFLTFSAALDLLAQYLTDDGRGYVMIVDVKGAVDDQDPTDPTELIQHCLDILAAKGNPQLSKAVVFKLKGKDAVDVGTFLHRTTYDPNAVGGLIIVENPDDDSVKVSNNDPHQDTVYDQWNGAPFPVQFEMNQFYRGDGLQAYFGYVDQKQGFATYHESNYYPEGVANSAGKCCFGHNTDPTSNAPGGIVPDYRGDPEMAIVNRTNLITTDWPDVVGDMLRALGRRNTSELSR
;
A
#
# COMPACT_ATOMS: atom_id res chain seq x y z
N MET A 1 29.27 6.14 -67.10
CA MET A 1 29.47 6.47 -65.67
C MET A 1 28.13 6.90 -65.10
N ARG A 2 27.48 6.04 -64.30
CA ARG A 2 26.29 6.39 -63.49
C ARG A 2 26.71 6.22 -62.03
N ALA A 3 26.71 7.32 -61.28
CA ALA A 3 27.00 7.31 -59.85
C ALA A 3 25.68 7.16 -59.08
N SER A 4 25.56 6.09 -58.30
CA SER A 4 24.46 5.92 -57.35
C SER A 4 24.81 6.60 -56.03
N LEU A 5 23.98 7.56 -55.60
CA LEU A 5 23.97 8.05 -54.22
C LEU A 5 23.29 7.00 -53.33
N ILE A 6 23.99 6.56 -52.29
CA ILE A 6 23.40 5.80 -51.18
C ILE A 6 23.15 6.78 -50.04
N CYS A 7 21.88 7.14 -49.82
CA CYS A 7 21.45 7.79 -48.59
C CYS A 7 21.56 6.78 -47.44
N THR A 8 22.45 7.03 -46.49
CA THR A 8 22.50 6.31 -45.21
C THR A 8 21.66 7.08 -44.20
N SER A 9 20.46 6.59 -43.92
CA SER A 9 19.61 7.08 -42.84
C SER A 9 20.23 6.66 -41.51
N VAL A 10 20.71 7.63 -40.72
CA VAL A 10 21.11 7.41 -39.33
C VAL A 10 19.84 7.37 -38.48
N VAL A 11 19.39 6.17 -38.11
CA VAL A 11 18.39 5.98 -37.06
C VAL A 11 19.11 6.13 -35.73
N ALA A 12 18.88 7.24 -35.03
CA ALA A 12 19.30 7.40 -33.65
C ALA A 12 18.40 6.52 -32.77
N LEU A 13 18.90 5.36 -32.34
CA LEU A 13 18.30 4.62 -31.24
C LEU A 13 18.63 5.34 -29.93
N CYS A 14 17.67 6.09 -29.40
CA CYS A 14 17.69 6.53 -28.01
C CYS A 14 17.42 5.32 -27.11
N PHE A 15 18.47 4.65 -26.64
CA PHE A 15 18.35 3.73 -25.51
C PHE A 15 18.33 4.54 -24.22
N SER A 16 17.15 4.74 -23.65
CA SER A 16 17.01 5.20 -22.27
C SER A 16 17.46 4.07 -21.34
N PHE A 17 18.74 4.06 -20.97
CA PHE A 17 19.23 3.23 -19.88
C PHE A 17 18.59 3.73 -18.58
N HIS A 18 17.49 3.13 -18.17
CA HIS A 18 17.02 3.25 -16.79
C HIS A 18 18.05 2.51 -15.92
N ALA A 19 18.85 3.26 -15.17
CA ALA A 19 19.77 2.70 -14.20
C ALA A 19 18.95 1.92 -13.15
N ARG A 20 19.24 0.62 -12.99
CA ARG A 20 18.62 -0.24 -11.98
C ARG A 20 18.86 0.36 -10.59
N ALA A 21 17.84 0.40 -9.74
CA ALA A 21 17.98 0.89 -8.37
C ALA A 21 19.11 0.13 -7.63
N GLU A 22 20.03 0.87 -7.00
CA GLU A 22 21.16 0.32 -6.26
C GLU A 22 20.67 -0.34 -4.96
N THR A 23 21.19 -1.52 -4.65
CA THR A 23 20.91 -2.26 -3.41
C THR A 23 21.49 -1.50 -2.21
N LEU A 24 20.65 -0.92 -1.34
CA LEU A 24 21.12 -0.13 -0.19
C LEU A 24 21.41 -0.97 1.05
N LEU A 25 20.61 -2.01 1.28
CA LEU A 25 20.78 -3.03 2.33
C LEU A 25 21.09 -4.41 1.72
N PRO A 26 21.85 -5.29 2.39
CA PRO A 26 22.08 -6.65 1.91
C PRO A 26 20.76 -7.38 1.63
N VAL A 27 20.66 -8.09 0.50
CA VAL A 27 19.44 -8.84 0.13
C VAL A 27 19.43 -10.17 0.87
N LYS A 28 18.39 -10.39 1.68
CA LYS A 28 18.11 -11.69 2.30
C LYS A 28 16.98 -12.38 1.54
N SER A 29 17.29 -13.53 0.94
CA SER A 29 16.33 -14.32 0.17
C SER A 29 15.11 -14.73 0.99
N SER A 30 13.94 -14.67 0.37
CA SER A 30 12.68 -15.15 0.96
C SER A 30 12.60 -16.67 0.94
N GLN A 31 12.00 -17.24 1.98
CA GLN A 31 11.57 -18.65 2.01
C GLN A 31 10.13 -18.85 1.53
N TYR A 32 9.39 -17.78 1.23
CA TYR A 32 7.97 -17.84 0.90
C TYR A 32 7.75 -17.86 -0.60
N LEU A 33 6.78 -18.64 -1.08
CA LEU A 33 6.31 -18.60 -2.45
C LEU A 33 5.36 -17.41 -2.62
N VAL A 34 5.62 -16.57 -3.61
CA VAL A 34 4.74 -15.44 -3.96
C VAL A 34 3.32 -15.92 -4.22
N SER A 35 3.17 -17.06 -4.91
CA SER A 35 1.87 -17.66 -5.22
C SER A 35 1.13 -18.18 -3.98
N ALA A 36 1.83 -18.55 -2.91
CA ALA A 36 1.21 -18.94 -1.65
C ALA A 36 0.74 -17.70 -0.87
N ILE A 37 1.55 -16.63 -0.87
CA ILE A 37 1.17 -15.34 -0.26
C ILE A 37 -0.10 -14.79 -0.92
N THR A 38 -0.09 -14.60 -2.25
CA THR A 38 -1.23 -14.02 -2.95
C THR A 38 -2.47 -14.91 -2.85
N ARG A 39 -2.34 -16.23 -3.01
CA ARG A 39 -3.49 -17.14 -2.81
C ARG A 39 -4.13 -17.01 -1.44
N ASN A 40 -3.34 -16.93 -0.37
CA ASN A 40 -3.87 -16.82 0.99
C ASN A 40 -4.48 -15.45 1.28
N MET A 41 -3.98 -14.40 0.64
CA MET A 41 -4.53 -13.04 0.71
C MET A 41 -5.97 -12.98 0.20
N PHE A 42 -6.28 -13.71 -0.87
CA PHE A 42 -7.57 -13.69 -1.56
C PHE A 42 -8.48 -14.89 -1.22
N ARG A 43 -8.03 -15.80 -0.36
CA ARG A 43 -8.85 -16.93 0.12
C ARG A 43 -9.78 -16.47 1.24
N LEU A 44 -11.06 -16.85 1.16
CA LEU A 44 -12.00 -16.68 2.25
C LEU A 44 -11.49 -17.41 3.53
N PRO A 45 -11.43 -16.73 4.68
CA PRO A 45 -11.04 -17.33 5.94
C PRO A 45 -12.09 -18.34 6.35
N THR A 46 -11.62 -19.53 6.71
CA THR A 46 -12.42 -20.55 7.39
C THR A 46 -12.02 -20.57 8.86
N PRO A 47 -12.92 -20.93 9.79
CA PRO A 47 -12.64 -20.89 11.24
C PRO A 47 -11.41 -21.68 11.69
N ASP A 48 -10.96 -22.64 10.89
CA ASP A 48 -9.78 -23.48 11.07
C ASP A 48 -8.49 -22.91 10.45
N GLN A 49 -8.53 -21.71 9.85
CA GLN A 49 -7.33 -21.09 9.28
C GLN A 49 -6.45 -20.43 10.36
N ASP A 50 -5.24 -20.97 10.49
CA ASP A 50 -4.16 -20.54 11.37
C ASP A 50 -3.15 -19.63 10.67
N LEU A 51 -3.47 -19.09 9.49
CA LEU A 51 -2.58 -18.24 8.71
C LEU A 51 -3.17 -16.87 8.45
N VAL A 52 -2.69 -15.87 9.21
CA VAL A 52 -2.83 -14.44 8.94
C VAL A 52 -1.50 -13.88 8.42
N LEU A 53 -1.56 -13.26 7.24
CA LEU A 53 -0.46 -12.55 6.59
C LEU A 53 -0.26 -11.18 7.24
N LEU A 54 0.98 -10.70 7.22
CA LEU A 54 1.32 -9.36 7.64
C LEU A 54 1.80 -8.52 6.46
N SER A 55 1.35 -7.27 6.44
CA SER A 55 1.91 -6.21 5.61
C SER A 55 2.57 -5.16 6.48
N ALA A 56 3.84 -4.87 6.21
CA ALA A 56 4.50 -3.70 6.78
C ALA A 56 3.91 -2.46 6.10
N HIS A 57 3.16 -1.66 6.85
CA HIS A 57 2.54 -0.42 6.36
C HIS A 57 3.63 0.55 5.93
N ARG A 58 3.70 0.94 4.64
CA ARG A 58 4.75 1.82 4.09
C ARG A 58 6.20 1.35 4.32
N GLY A 59 6.39 0.05 4.55
CA GLY A 59 7.68 -0.54 4.95
C GLY A 59 7.99 -0.39 6.45
N SER A 60 9.25 -0.61 6.85
CA SER A 60 9.71 -0.45 8.24
C SER A 60 9.86 1.03 8.64
N TRP A 61 8.78 1.81 8.55
CA TRP A 61 8.83 3.27 8.76
C TRP A 61 9.14 3.67 10.21
N GLU A 62 9.05 2.73 11.15
CA GLU A 62 9.47 2.96 12.54
C GLU A 62 10.99 3.27 12.63
N VAL A 63 11.77 2.71 11.71
CA VAL A 63 13.24 2.81 11.71
C VAL A 63 13.75 3.68 10.56
N TYR A 64 13.06 3.66 9.42
CA TYR A 64 13.46 4.35 8.19
C TYR A 64 12.36 5.30 7.72
N PRO A 65 12.63 6.25 6.80
CA PRO A 65 11.56 7.03 6.19
C PRO A 65 10.53 6.13 5.49
N GLU A 66 9.25 6.41 5.70
CA GLU A 66 8.14 5.68 5.05
C GLU A 66 8.28 5.69 3.52
N ASN A 67 7.78 4.64 2.83
CA ASN A 67 7.79 4.52 1.37
C ASN A 67 9.20 4.57 0.71
N SER A 68 10.27 4.51 1.49
CA SER A 68 11.65 4.62 1.01
C SER A 68 12.28 3.26 0.70
N ALA A 69 13.32 3.26 -0.14
CA ALA A 69 14.10 2.05 -0.44
C ALA A 69 14.62 1.35 0.84
N TYR A 70 15.00 2.10 1.87
CA TYR A 70 15.44 1.54 3.14
C TYR A 70 14.30 0.83 3.89
N ALA A 71 13.12 1.47 3.99
CA ALA A 71 11.97 0.90 4.68
C ALA A 71 11.47 -0.38 3.99
N LEU A 72 11.44 -0.41 2.66
CA LEU A 72 11.04 -1.60 1.89
C LEU A 72 12.04 -2.74 2.06
N GLN A 73 13.34 -2.46 1.85
CA GLN A 73 14.38 -3.48 1.97
C GLN A 73 14.48 -4.05 3.40
N ASP A 74 14.35 -3.20 4.41
CA ASP A 74 14.37 -3.65 5.81
C ASP A 74 13.18 -4.56 6.12
N ALA A 75 11.97 -4.21 5.70
CA ALA A 75 10.79 -5.02 5.91
C ALA A 75 10.90 -6.42 5.27
N TRP A 76 11.39 -6.49 4.02
CA TRP A 76 11.67 -7.78 3.35
C TRP A 76 12.78 -8.57 4.06
N ASN A 77 13.87 -7.92 4.47
CA ASN A 77 14.94 -8.57 5.23
C ASN A 77 14.46 -9.12 6.59
N SER A 78 13.48 -8.46 7.19
CA SER A 78 12.78 -8.88 8.41
C SER A 78 11.80 -10.04 8.18
N GLN A 79 11.72 -10.58 6.96
CA GLN A 79 10.86 -11.73 6.59
C GLN A 79 9.37 -11.46 6.75
N ILE A 80 8.96 -10.21 6.59
CA ILE A 80 7.54 -9.83 6.52
C ILE A 80 7.06 -10.15 5.11
N GLU A 81 5.98 -10.92 4.99
CA GLU A 81 5.56 -11.50 3.71
C GLU A 81 5.19 -10.44 2.68
N THR A 82 4.57 -9.36 3.17
CA THR A 82 4.06 -8.29 2.33
C THR A 82 4.51 -6.93 2.84
N VAL A 83 4.67 -5.99 1.93
CA VAL A 83 4.96 -4.58 2.25
C VAL A 83 3.96 -3.75 1.49
N GLU A 84 3.27 -2.86 2.19
CA GLU A 84 2.37 -1.91 1.56
C GLU A 84 3.14 -0.61 1.26
N VAL A 85 2.79 0.04 0.16
CA VAL A 85 3.35 1.31 -0.30
C VAL A 85 2.26 2.17 -0.90
N ASP A 86 2.41 3.48 -0.82
CA ASP A 86 1.45 4.44 -1.34
C ASP A 86 1.92 5.00 -2.69
N ALA A 87 1.13 4.85 -3.75
CA ALA A 87 1.46 5.38 -5.07
C ALA A 87 0.72 6.69 -5.36
N ARG A 88 1.44 7.67 -5.92
CA ARG A 88 0.91 8.97 -6.40
C ARG A 88 1.58 9.39 -7.70
N PHE A 89 0.90 10.27 -8.44
CA PHE A 89 1.48 10.97 -9.58
C PHE A 89 2.22 12.25 -9.18
N THR A 90 3.30 12.52 -9.89
CA THR A 90 3.88 13.86 -10.04
C THR A 90 3.18 14.64 -11.16
N ALA A 91 3.49 15.93 -11.33
CA ALA A 91 2.93 16.74 -12.42
C ALA A 91 3.28 16.20 -13.83
N ASP A 92 4.44 15.54 -13.97
CA ASP A 92 4.89 14.88 -15.20
C ASP A 92 4.46 13.41 -15.29
N LYS A 93 3.50 12.98 -14.47
CA LYS A 93 2.91 11.61 -14.45
C LYS A 93 3.92 10.49 -14.18
N GLU A 94 5.04 10.81 -13.53
CA GLU A 94 5.89 9.79 -12.91
C GLU A 94 5.16 9.22 -11.69
N VAL A 95 5.22 7.89 -11.53
CA VAL A 95 4.63 7.23 -10.36
C VAL A 95 5.68 7.17 -9.26
N ILE A 96 5.43 7.87 -8.15
CA ILE A 96 6.29 7.85 -6.97
C ILE A 96 5.60 7.21 -5.78
N LEU A 97 6.41 6.78 -4.81
CA LEU A 97 5.94 6.28 -3.53
C LEU A 97 5.93 7.41 -2.50
N SER A 98 4.74 7.79 -2.05
CA SER A 98 4.51 8.85 -1.05
C SER A 98 3.07 8.78 -0.56
N HIS A 99 2.88 8.86 0.75
CA HIS A 99 1.56 8.81 1.35
C HIS A 99 0.81 10.13 1.14
N ASP A 100 1.48 11.23 1.45
CA ASP A 100 0.89 12.55 1.43
C ASP A 100 0.86 13.14 0.02
N TYR A 101 -0.12 14.00 -0.24
CA TYR A 101 -0.13 14.82 -1.46
C TYR A 101 0.77 16.07 -1.33
N ARG A 102 1.20 16.39 -0.09
CA ARG A 102 2.18 17.44 0.23
C ARG A 102 3.43 16.84 0.84
N ILE A 103 4.60 17.30 0.40
CA ILE A 103 5.87 16.63 0.77
C ILE A 103 6.56 17.16 2.03
N GLU A 104 6.00 18.16 2.75
CA GLU A 104 6.70 18.82 3.87
C GLU A 104 6.86 17.94 5.11
N ARG A 105 5.90 17.03 5.35
CA ARG A 105 5.94 16.10 6.48
C ARG A 105 7.05 15.08 6.26
N GLU A 106 7.05 14.49 5.06
CA GLU A 106 7.92 13.38 4.67
C GLU A 106 9.34 13.83 4.29
N SER A 107 9.59 15.12 4.02
CA SER A 107 10.86 15.55 3.43
C SER A 107 11.30 16.98 3.79
N THR A 108 12.48 17.37 3.31
CA THR A 108 12.97 18.75 3.34
C THR A 108 12.33 19.66 2.29
N GLY A 109 11.55 19.11 1.36
CA GLY A 109 10.85 19.85 0.31
C GLY A 109 9.55 20.46 0.81
N SER A 110 8.85 21.13 -0.10
CA SER A 110 7.51 21.66 0.16
C SER A 110 6.70 21.80 -1.12
N GLY A 111 5.37 21.77 -0.99
CA GLY A 111 4.45 21.90 -2.10
C GLY A 111 3.70 20.60 -2.41
N LEU A 112 2.85 20.68 -3.43
CA LEU A 112 1.97 19.61 -3.86
C LEU A 112 2.69 18.71 -4.86
N LEU A 113 2.49 17.40 -4.77
CA LEU A 113 3.10 16.42 -5.67
C LEU A 113 2.63 16.60 -7.11
N TYR A 114 1.33 16.79 -7.31
CA TYR A 114 0.71 16.97 -8.62
C TYR A 114 1.02 18.32 -9.28
N GLU A 115 1.81 19.20 -8.63
CA GLU A 115 2.29 20.48 -9.18
C GLU A 115 3.81 20.49 -9.48
N GLN A 116 4.53 19.40 -9.15
CA GLN A 116 5.98 19.32 -9.28
C GLN A 116 6.39 18.14 -10.15
N SER A 117 7.43 18.31 -10.97
CA SER A 117 8.04 17.20 -11.70
C SER A 117 8.83 16.29 -10.75
N TYR A 118 9.01 15.02 -11.13
CA TYR A 118 9.83 14.12 -10.32
C TYR A 118 11.26 14.65 -10.11
N SER A 119 11.84 15.30 -11.13
CA SER A 119 13.17 15.91 -11.03
C SER A 119 13.30 17.00 -9.96
N GLN A 120 12.21 17.71 -9.65
CA GLN A 120 12.12 18.67 -8.55
C GLN A 120 11.99 17.95 -7.21
N ILE A 121 11.08 16.98 -7.13
CA ILE A 121 10.81 16.20 -5.92
C ILE A 121 12.06 15.42 -5.46
N GLN A 122 12.80 14.84 -6.39
CA GLN A 122 14.01 14.05 -6.10
C GLN A 122 15.13 14.85 -5.41
N GLN A 123 15.08 16.19 -5.45
CA GLN A 123 16.03 17.03 -4.73
C GLN A 123 15.83 16.99 -3.21
N ALA A 124 14.61 16.73 -2.73
CA ALA A 124 14.31 16.69 -1.31
C ALA A 124 14.93 15.47 -0.62
N ASP A 125 15.34 15.62 0.63
CA ASP A 125 15.76 14.50 1.49
C ASP A 125 14.60 14.06 2.38
N LEU A 126 14.36 12.75 2.47
CA LEU A 126 13.30 12.20 3.30
C LEU A 126 13.63 12.28 4.80
N ARG A 127 12.57 12.36 5.60
CA ARG A 127 12.60 12.42 7.06
C ARG A 127 12.19 11.10 7.68
N ASP A 128 12.78 10.77 8.81
CA ASP A 128 12.34 9.67 9.67
C ASP A 128 11.03 10.03 10.41
N ARG A 129 10.47 9.06 11.13
CA ARG A 129 9.26 9.25 11.97
C ARG A 129 9.34 10.39 13.00
N HIS A 130 10.54 10.86 13.31
CA HIS A 130 10.77 11.97 14.25
C HIS A 130 10.91 13.32 13.52
N GLY A 131 10.68 13.35 12.21
CA GLY A 131 10.80 14.55 11.38
C GLY A 131 12.24 14.96 11.09
N ARG A 132 13.23 14.10 11.34
CA ARG A 132 14.66 14.40 11.12
C ARG A 132 15.10 13.86 9.77
N VAL A 133 15.95 14.60 9.06
CA VAL A 133 16.54 14.10 7.80
C VAL A 133 17.29 12.80 8.06
N PHE A 134 16.86 11.73 7.40
CA PHE A 134 17.49 10.43 7.54
C PHE A 134 18.89 10.45 6.92
N LYS A 135 19.83 9.81 7.61
CA LYS A 135 21.17 9.51 7.10
C LYS A 135 21.55 8.10 7.51
N ASP A 136 22.03 7.32 6.56
CA ASP A 136 22.58 6.00 6.85
C ASP A 136 23.98 6.07 7.48
N ALA A 137 24.58 4.91 7.74
CA ALA A 137 25.92 4.81 8.32
C ALA A 137 27.04 5.42 7.44
N GLN A 138 26.78 5.61 6.15
CA GLN A 138 27.69 6.23 5.19
C GLN A 138 27.37 7.73 4.97
N GLY A 139 26.37 8.27 5.66
CA GLY A 139 25.94 9.66 5.54
C GLY A 139 25.03 9.96 4.35
N ARG A 140 24.58 8.93 3.61
CA ARG A 140 23.65 9.06 2.49
C ARG A 140 22.25 9.36 3.00
N THR A 141 21.56 10.28 2.34
CA THR A 141 20.16 10.59 2.65
C THR A 141 19.22 9.69 1.85
N ALA A 142 18.00 9.51 2.35
CA ALA A 142 16.94 8.82 1.62
C ALA A 142 16.20 9.80 0.69
N LYS A 143 15.74 9.31 -0.46
CA LYS A 143 15.02 10.07 -1.49
C LYS A 143 13.67 9.43 -1.78
N PHE A 144 12.74 10.22 -2.32
CA PHE A 144 11.49 9.70 -2.89
C PHE A 144 11.81 8.60 -3.91
N LEU A 145 11.11 7.48 -3.81
CA LEU A 145 11.31 6.31 -4.63
C LEU A 145 10.27 6.29 -5.76
N THR A 146 10.68 6.05 -7.01
CA THR A 146 9.70 5.78 -8.07
C THR A 146 9.18 4.36 -7.96
N PHE A 147 7.95 4.11 -8.43
CA PHE A 147 7.42 2.75 -8.49
C PHE A 147 8.30 1.83 -9.34
N SER A 148 8.84 2.34 -10.46
CA SER A 148 9.79 1.59 -11.30
C SER A 148 11.06 1.19 -10.55
N ALA A 149 11.58 2.05 -9.68
CA ALA A 149 12.74 1.76 -8.84
C ALA A 149 12.39 0.79 -7.69
N ALA A 150 11.20 0.90 -7.09
CA ALA A 150 10.71 -0.05 -6.11
C ALA A 150 10.59 -1.48 -6.68
N LEU A 151 10.14 -1.60 -7.94
CA LEU A 151 10.12 -2.86 -8.67
C LEU A 151 11.53 -3.44 -8.89
N ASP A 152 12.52 -2.58 -9.16
CA ASP A 152 13.92 -3.04 -9.29
C ASP A 152 14.49 -3.56 -7.98
N LEU A 153 14.04 -3.03 -6.84
CA LEU A 153 14.37 -3.57 -5.52
C LEU A 153 13.66 -4.89 -5.27
N LEU A 154 12.33 -4.95 -5.45
CA LEU A 154 11.55 -6.17 -5.26
C LEU A 154 12.08 -7.34 -6.10
N ALA A 155 12.48 -7.08 -7.35
CA ALA A 155 13.07 -8.06 -8.25
C ALA A 155 14.35 -8.71 -7.72
N GLN A 156 15.07 -8.07 -6.79
CA GLN A 156 16.27 -8.66 -6.17
C GLN A 156 15.93 -9.72 -5.13
N TYR A 157 14.72 -9.67 -4.57
CA TYR A 157 14.22 -10.65 -3.59
C TYR A 157 13.48 -11.81 -4.24
N LEU A 158 13.24 -11.73 -5.54
CA LEU A 158 12.58 -12.79 -6.32
C LEU A 158 13.60 -13.80 -6.84
N THR A 159 13.27 -15.08 -6.69
CA THR A 159 14.06 -16.19 -7.20
C THR A 159 13.33 -16.90 -8.33
N ASP A 160 14.10 -17.60 -9.18
CA ASP A 160 13.55 -18.33 -10.34
C ASP A 160 12.52 -19.40 -9.94
N ASP A 161 12.60 -19.97 -8.73
CA ASP A 161 11.62 -20.92 -8.19
C ASP A 161 10.34 -20.24 -7.65
N GLY A 162 10.21 -18.93 -7.82
CA GLY A 162 9.01 -18.17 -7.46
C GLY A 162 8.93 -17.76 -5.99
N ARG A 163 10.05 -17.81 -5.26
CA ARG A 163 10.11 -17.27 -3.89
C ARG A 163 10.34 -15.78 -3.91
N GLY A 164 9.81 -15.11 -2.89
CA GLY A 164 9.95 -13.66 -2.73
C GLY A 164 8.96 -13.10 -1.73
N TYR A 165 8.68 -11.82 -1.89
CA TYR A 165 7.72 -11.06 -1.10
C TYR A 165 6.66 -10.46 -2.04
N VAL A 166 5.58 -9.94 -1.47
CA VAL A 166 4.55 -9.22 -2.23
C VAL A 166 4.57 -7.75 -1.84
N MET A 167 4.52 -6.87 -2.83
CA MET A 167 4.32 -5.44 -2.63
C MET A 167 2.85 -5.10 -2.91
N ILE A 168 2.17 -4.54 -1.91
CA ILE A 168 0.80 -4.04 -2.02
C ILE A 168 0.89 -2.54 -2.31
N VAL A 169 0.34 -2.11 -3.43
CA VAL A 169 0.39 -0.72 -3.89
C VAL A 169 -0.95 -0.06 -3.61
N ASP A 170 -1.04 0.73 -2.54
CA ASP A 170 -2.18 1.58 -2.24
C ASP A 170 -2.21 2.80 -3.16
N VAL A 171 -3.21 2.82 -4.03
CA VAL A 171 -3.36 3.81 -5.09
C VAL A 171 -4.12 5.00 -4.52
N LYS A 172 -3.43 6.13 -4.35
CA LYS A 172 -4.06 7.34 -3.83
C LYS A 172 -4.69 8.14 -4.97
N GLY A 173 -6.01 8.30 -4.91
CA GLY A 173 -6.75 9.19 -5.81
C GLY A 173 -6.60 10.68 -5.46
N ALA A 174 -7.33 11.50 -6.22
CA ALA A 174 -7.42 12.95 -6.02
C ALA A 174 -7.84 13.31 -4.59
N VAL A 175 -7.21 14.35 -4.03
CA VAL A 175 -7.51 14.86 -2.67
C VAL A 175 -8.50 16.02 -2.66
N ASP A 176 -8.65 16.73 -3.78
CA ASP A 176 -9.63 17.78 -4.01
C ASP A 176 -9.82 18.00 -5.53
N ASP A 177 -10.66 18.96 -5.91
CA ASP A 177 -10.97 19.28 -7.32
C ASP A 177 -9.76 19.81 -8.13
N GLN A 178 -8.64 20.15 -7.47
CA GLN A 178 -7.43 20.65 -8.12
C GLN A 178 -6.43 19.55 -8.41
N ASP A 179 -6.49 18.43 -7.68
CA ASP A 179 -5.67 17.25 -7.93
C ASP A 179 -6.25 16.46 -9.13
N PRO A 180 -5.57 16.44 -10.29
CA PRO A 180 -6.08 15.78 -11.49
C PRO A 180 -5.90 14.26 -11.47
N THR A 181 -5.49 13.68 -10.33
CA THR A 181 -5.16 12.26 -10.23
C THR A 181 -6.40 11.39 -10.38
N ASP A 182 -6.50 10.71 -11.52
CA ASP A 182 -7.39 9.58 -11.70
C ASP A 182 -6.71 8.29 -11.21
N PRO A 183 -7.24 7.61 -10.18
CA PRO A 183 -6.62 6.41 -9.62
C PRO A 183 -6.65 5.20 -10.59
N THR A 184 -7.60 5.14 -11.53
CA THR A 184 -7.62 4.10 -12.57
C THR A 184 -6.50 4.35 -13.59
N GLU A 185 -6.26 5.62 -13.96
CA GLU A 185 -5.11 6.00 -14.81
C GLU A 185 -3.78 5.68 -14.10
N LEU A 186 -3.69 5.96 -12.80
CA LEU A 186 -2.52 5.64 -11.98
C LEU A 186 -2.22 4.13 -11.97
N ILE A 187 -3.24 3.28 -11.80
CA ILE A 187 -3.08 1.83 -11.92
C ILE A 187 -2.60 1.45 -13.32
N GLN A 188 -3.15 2.05 -14.38
CA GLN A 188 -2.71 1.74 -15.74
C GLN A 188 -1.22 2.07 -15.96
N HIS A 189 -0.75 3.22 -15.46
CA HIS A 189 0.67 3.57 -15.53
C HIS A 189 1.54 2.55 -14.77
N CYS A 190 1.10 2.09 -13.60
CA CYS A 190 1.78 1.03 -12.89
C CYS A 190 1.82 -0.28 -13.68
N LEU A 191 0.73 -0.66 -14.35
CA LEU A 191 0.67 -1.85 -15.22
C LEU A 191 1.61 -1.73 -16.41
N ASP A 192 1.70 -0.56 -17.03
CA ASP A 192 2.64 -0.30 -18.14
C ASP A 192 4.10 -0.40 -17.68
N ILE A 193 4.42 0.15 -16.51
CA ILE A 193 5.74 0.03 -15.89
C ILE A 193 6.06 -1.44 -15.61
N LEU A 194 5.12 -2.20 -15.03
CA LEU A 194 5.26 -3.63 -14.76
C LEU A 194 5.50 -4.43 -16.05
N ALA A 195 4.70 -4.18 -17.08
CA ALA A 195 4.85 -4.82 -18.38
C ALA A 195 6.22 -4.52 -19.01
N ALA A 196 6.69 -3.27 -18.89
CA ALA A 196 8.00 -2.85 -19.38
C ALA A 196 9.18 -3.55 -18.65
N LYS A 197 8.99 -4.01 -17.40
CA LYS A 197 10.01 -4.83 -16.71
C LYS A 197 10.17 -6.22 -17.33
N GLY A 198 9.17 -6.72 -18.07
CA GLY A 198 9.23 -8.00 -18.77
C GLY A 198 9.46 -9.21 -17.85
N ASN A 199 9.05 -9.11 -16.58
CA ASN A 199 9.27 -10.15 -15.57
C ASN A 199 7.92 -10.63 -14.99
N PRO A 200 7.38 -11.78 -15.45
CA PRO A 200 6.10 -12.31 -14.98
C PRO A 200 6.07 -12.67 -13.49
N GLN A 201 7.21 -13.07 -12.90
CA GLN A 201 7.26 -13.35 -11.45
C GLN A 201 7.14 -12.06 -10.64
N LEU A 202 7.74 -10.98 -11.13
CA LEU A 202 7.61 -9.65 -10.53
C LEU A 202 6.19 -9.12 -10.64
N SER A 203 5.52 -9.29 -11.79
CA SER A 203 4.10 -8.89 -11.93
C SER A 203 3.19 -9.62 -10.94
N LYS A 204 3.43 -10.91 -10.70
CA LYS A 204 2.69 -11.70 -9.70
C LYS A 204 3.01 -11.31 -8.25
N ALA A 205 4.14 -10.66 -8.02
CA ALA A 205 4.55 -10.14 -6.72
C ALA A 205 3.97 -8.74 -6.41
N VAL A 206 3.18 -8.16 -7.31
CA VAL A 206 2.51 -6.89 -7.07
C VAL A 206 1.01 -7.07 -6.95
N VAL A 207 0.45 -6.53 -5.88
CA VAL A 207 -0.98 -6.44 -5.62
C VAL A 207 -1.35 -4.96 -5.61
N PHE A 208 -2.44 -4.58 -6.28
CA PHE A 208 -2.96 -3.23 -6.21
C PHE A 208 -4.02 -3.14 -5.11
N LYS A 209 -4.10 -1.99 -4.44
CA LYS A 209 -5.13 -1.65 -3.46
C LYS A 209 -5.77 -0.35 -3.90
N LEU A 210 -7.09 -0.33 -4.00
CA LEU A 210 -7.89 0.79 -4.45
C LEU A 210 -9.04 1.03 -3.47
N LYS A 211 -9.30 2.29 -3.14
CA LYS A 211 -10.46 2.63 -2.31
C LYS A 211 -11.76 2.41 -3.09
N GLY A 212 -12.78 1.87 -2.45
CA GLY A 212 -14.09 1.60 -3.06
C GLY A 212 -14.75 2.86 -3.61
N LYS A 213 -14.58 4.02 -2.97
CA LYS A 213 -15.08 5.31 -3.49
C LYS A 213 -14.40 5.75 -4.80
N ASP A 214 -13.18 5.28 -5.02
CA ASP A 214 -12.34 5.57 -6.18
C ASP A 214 -12.44 4.44 -7.22
N ALA A 215 -13.03 3.31 -6.85
CA ALA A 215 -13.34 2.19 -7.72
C ALA A 215 -14.60 2.50 -8.54
N VAL A 216 -14.44 2.58 -9.86
CA VAL A 216 -15.55 2.52 -10.81
C VAL A 216 -16.12 1.10 -10.88
N ASP A 217 -17.14 0.88 -11.70
CA ASP A 217 -17.62 -0.48 -11.98
C ASP A 217 -16.55 -1.33 -12.71
N VAL A 218 -16.67 -2.65 -12.57
CA VAL A 218 -15.75 -3.64 -13.16
C VAL A 218 -15.54 -3.48 -14.65
N GLY A 219 -16.64 -3.26 -15.39
CA GLY A 219 -16.57 -3.13 -16.83
C GLY A 219 -15.73 -1.93 -17.23
N THR A 220 -15.96 -0.79 -16.57
CA THR A 220 -15.18 0.42 -16.78
C THR A 220 -13.73 0.26 -16.37
N PHE A 221 -13.44 -0.33 -15.20
CA PHE A 221 -12.06 -0.55 -14.76
C PHE A 221 -11.28 -1.45 -15.73
N LEU A 222 -11.84 -2.59 -16.12
CA LEU A 222 -11.22 -3.51 -17.07
C LEU A 222 -11.15 -2.96 -18.49
N HIS A 223 -12.05 -2.05 -18.88
CA HIS A 223 -11.97 -1.39 -20.19
C HIS A 223 -10.86 -0.33 -20.24
N ARG A 224 -10.61 0.33 -19.10
CA ARG A 224 -9.62 1.41 -18.99
C ARG A 224 -8.23 0.91 -18.63
N THR A 225 -8.11 -0.34 -18.19
CA THR A 225 -6.84 -0.92 -17.77
C THR A 225 -6.48 -2.19 -18.53
N THR A 226 -5.19 -2.53 -18.54
CA THR A 226 -4.66 -3.81 -19.03
C THR A 226 -4.58 -4.86 -17.92
N TYR A 227 -5.31 -4.67 -16.81
CA TYR A 227 -5.28 -5.57 -15.67
C TYR A 227 -5.71 -6.98 -16.08
N ASP A 228 -4.86 -7.96 -15.80
CA ASP A 228 -5.16 -9.39 -15.96
C ASP A 228 -4.98 -10.08 -14.61
N PRO A 229 -6.06 -10.62 -14.01
CA PRO A 229 -6.01 -11.30 -12.71
C PRO A 229 -5.11 -12.56 -12.72
N ASN A 230 -4.72 -13.07 -13.89
CA ASN A 230 -3.78 -14.20 -14.01
C ASN A 230 -2.31 -13.77 -14.13
N ALA A 231 -2.07 -12.50 -14.48
CA ALA A 231 -0.73 -11.96 -14.71
C ALA A 231 -0.24 -11.10 -13.53
N VAL A 232 -1.15 -10.46 -12.80
CA VAL A 232 -0.86 -9.60 -11.64
C VAL A 232 -1.23 -10.32 -10.34
N GLY A 233 -0.57 -9.97 -9.24
CA GLY A 233 -0.76 -10.64 -7.94
C GLY A 233 -2.17 -10.52 -7.37
N GLY A 234 -2.89 -9.45 -7.69
CA GLY A 234 -4.30 -9.27 -7.35
C GLY A 234 -4.70 -7.80 -7.21
N LEU A 235 -5.97 -7.58 -6.87
CA LEU A 235 -6.56 -6.26 -6.69
C LEU A 235 -7.48 -6.27 -5.47
N ILE A 236 -7.10 -5.48 -4.47
CA ILE A 236 -7.83 -5.27 -3.23
C ILE A 236 -8.71 -4.03 -3.40
N ILE A 237 -10.00 -4.17 -3.21
CA ILE A 237 -10.92 -3.02 -3.07
C ILE A 237 -11.22 -2.83 -1.59
N VAL A 238 -10.92 -1.64 -1.05
CA VAL A 238 -11.08 -1.31 0.38
C VAL A 238 -12.20 -0.30 0.55
N GLU A 239 -13.16 -0.60 1.41
CA GLU A 239 -14.12 0.39 1.89
C GLU A 239 -13.58 1.05 3.15
N ASN A 240 -13.33 2.36 3.10
CA ASN A 240 -12.99 3.13 4.28
C ASN A 240 -14.30 3.65 4.92
N PRO A 241 -14.65 3.23 6.15
CA PRO A 241 -15.83 3.70 6.86
C PRO A 241 -15.86 5.22 7.09
N ASP A 242 -14.72 5.91 7.02
CA ASP A 242 -14.63 7.38 7.07
C ASP A 242 -14.98 8.07 5.74
N ASP A 243 -15.11 7.33 4.64
CA ASP A 243 -15.52 7.92 3.37
C ASP A 243 -17.04 8.18 3.38
N ASP A 244 -17.45 9.46 3.23
CA ASP A 244 -18.86 9.89 3.16
C ASP A 244 -19.71 9.14 2.12
N SER A 245 -19.05 8.46 1.16
CA SER A 245 -19.65 7.85 -0.03
C SER A 245 -19.71 6.31 -0.03
N VAL A 246 -19.30 5.60 1.03
CA VAL A 246 -19.42 4.12 1.04
C VAL A 246 -20.87 3.67 0.81
N LYS A 247 -21.85 4.47 1.24
CA LYS A 247 -23.29 4.24 0.98
C LYS A 247 -23.78 4.62 -0.42
N VAL A 248 -22.93 5.18 -1.28
CA VAL A 248 -23.32 5.77 -2.58
C VAL A 248 -22.65 5.08 -3.77
N SER A 249 -21.78 4.09 -3.55
CA SER A 249 -21.19 3.33 -4.66
C SER A 249 -22.25 2.63 -5.52
N ASN A 250 -23.48 2.44 -5.01
CA ASN A 250 -24.52 1.55 -5.60
C ASN A 250 -23.97 0.15 -5.93
N ASN A 251 -22.77 -0.16 -5.46
CA ASN A 251 -22.05 -1.36 -5.76
C ASN A 251 -22.02 -2.13 -4.45
N ASP A 252 -22.94 -3.09 -4.35
CA ASP A 252 -22.81 -4.18 -3.40
C ASP A 252 -22.06 -5.30 -4.12
N PRO A 253 -20.75 -5.43 -3.93
CA PRO A 253 -19.96 -6.48 -4.57
C PRO A 253 -20.37 -7.91 -4.18
N HIS A 254 -21.21 -8.09 -3.14
CA HIS A 254 -21.85 -9.38 -2.88
C HIS A 254 -23.00 -9.70 -3.84
N GLN A 255 -23.49 -8.71 -4.59
CA GLN A 255 -24.47 -8.85 -5.66
C GLN A 255 -23.82 -8.87 -7.05
N ASP A 256 -22.51 -8.62 -7.14
CA ASP A 256 -21.76 -8.73 -8.38
C ASP A 256 -21.48 -10.20 -8.70
N THR A 257 -22.23 -10.75 -9.67
CA THR A 257 -22.06 -12.12 -10.18
C THR A 257 -20.69 -12.39 -10.80
N VAL A 258 -19.87 -11.34 -10.96
CA VAL A 258 -18.58 -11.31 -11.63
C VAL A 258 -17.44 -11.06 -10.63
N TYR A 259 -17.74 -10.94 -9.33
CA TYR A 259 -16.78 -10.64 -8.26
C TYR A 259 -15.51 -11.51 -8.28
N ASP A 260 -15.67 -12.81 -8.57
CA ASP A 260 -14.55 -13.76 -8.68
C ASP A 260 -13.55 -13.41 -9.82
N GLN A 261 -13.92 -12.55 -10.77
CA GLN A 261 -13.04 -12.12 -11.88
C GLN A 261 -11.98 -11.10 -11.46
N TRP A 262 -12.09 -10.46 -10.29
CA TRP A 262 -11.10 -9.48 -9.84
C TRP A 262 -9.85 -10.11 -9.24
N ASN A 263 -9.90 -11.39 -8.88
CA ASN A 263 -9.05 -11.91 -7.81
C ASN A 263 -9.12 -10.95 -6.60
N GLY A 264 -10.36 -10.57 -6.25
CA GLY A 264 -10.69 -9.54 -5.27
C GLY A 264 -10.60 -10.10 -3.86
N ALA A 265 -9.98 -9.36 -2.95
CA ALA A 265 -10.00 -9.76 -1.54
C ALA A 265 -11.41 -9.53 -1.01
N PRO A 266 -12.02 -10.52 -0.32
CA PRO A 266 -13.30 -10.33 0.35
C PRO A 266 -13.18 -9.20 1.39
N PHE A 267 -13.61 -8.00 0.99
CA PHE A 267 -13.60 -6.72 1.72
C PHE A 267 -12.71 -6.69 2.96
N PRO A 268 -11.41 -6.39 2.79
CA PRO A 268 -10.61 -6.11 3.95
C PRO A 268 -10.89 -4.67 4.37
N VAL A 269 -11.62 -4.53 5.48
CA VAL A 269 -11.45 -3.35 6.31
C VAL A 269 -10.04 -3.48 6.93
N GLN A 270 -9.03 -2.89 6.26
CA GLN A 270 -7.64 -2.89 6.70
C GLN A 270 -7.43 -1.69 7.63
N PHE A 271 -7.70 -1.84 8.93
CA PHE A 271 -7.28 -0.83 9.90
C PHE A 271 -6.28 -1.36 10.91
N GLU A 272 -5.39 -0.44 11.26
CA GLU A 272 -4.29 -0.54 12.19
C GLU A 272 -4.79 -0.98 13.57
N MET A 273 -4.21 -2.06 14.10
CA MET A 273 -4.59 -2.55 15.41
C MET A 273 -3.96 -1.72 16.53
N ASN A 274 -4.80 -1.16 17.41
CA ASN A 274 -4.38 -0.53 18.67
C ASN A 274 -3.77 -1.56 19.64
N GLN A 275 -2.45 -1.51 19.84
CA GLN A 275 -1.72 -2.39 20.76
C GLN A 275 -1.84 -2.03 22.26
N PHE A 276 -2.33 -0.84 22.61
CA PHE A 276 -2.49 -0.38 24.00
C PHE A 276 -3.88 -0.68 24.59
N TYR A 277 -4.79 -1.24 23.79
CA TYR A 277 -6.11 -1.64 24.26
C TYR A 277 -6.03 -2.90 25.14
N ARG A 278 -6.02 -2.71 26.47
CA ARG A 278 -6.10 -3.79 27.47
C ARG A 278 -7.55 -4.14 27.79
N GLY A 279 -8.28 -4.62 26.78
CA GLY A 279 -9.69 -5.01 26.91
C GLY A 279 -10.04 -6.19 26.01
N ASP A 280 -11.11 -6.88 26.39
CA ASP A 280 -11.59 -8.21 26.00
C ASP A 280 -11.88 -8.38 24.49
N GLY A 281 -11.82 -7.29 23.72
CA GLY A 281 -12.23 -7.24 22.31
C GLY A 281 -11.30 -7.94 21.32
N LEU A 282 -10.02 -8.13 21.65
CA LEU A 282 -9.06 -8.73 20.69
C LEU A 282 -9.20 -10.25 20.57
N GLN A 283 -9.50 -10.92 21.68
CA GLN A 283 -9.80 -12.35 21.65
C GLN A 283 -11.21 -12.59 21.10
N ALA A 284 -12.10 -11.61 21.26
CA ALA A 284 -13.39 -11.55 20.58
C ALA A 284 -13.23 -11.37 19.06
N TYR A 285 -12.32 -10.52 18.55
CA TYR A 285 -12.00 -10.39 17.10
C TYR A 285 -11.85 -11.77 16.44
N PHE A 286 -10.99 -12.60 17.04
CA PHE A 286 -10.60 -13.89 16.47
C PHE A 286 -11.54 -15.04 16.85
N GLY A 287 -12.34 -14.88 17.91
CA GLY A 287 -13.39 -15.80 18.35
C GLY A 287 -14.78 -15.46 17.82
N TYR A 288 -14.95 -14.34 17.10
CA TYR A 288 -16.22 -13.89 16.55
C TYR A 288 -16.60 -14.75 15.35
N VAL A 289 -17.48 -15.72 15.60
CA VAL A 289 -18.01 -16.63 14.58
C VAL A 289 -19.23 -16.07 13.83
N ASP A 290 -19.79 -14.93 14.26
CA ASP A 290 -20.92 -14.29 13.60
C ASP A 290 -20.48 -12.99 12.91
N GLN A 291 -20.19 -13.08 11.61
CA GLN A 291 -19.70 -12.00 10.73
C GLN A 291 -20.65 -10.79 10.56
N LYS A 292 -21.62 -10.60 11.45
CA LYS A 292 -22.69 -9.59 11.36
C LYS A 292 -22.53 -8.39 12.29
N GLN A 293 -21.56 -8.44 13.19
CA GLN A 293 -21.21 -7.33 14.08
C GLN A 293 -19.69 -7.32 14.17
N GLY A 294 -19.06 -6.16 14.02
CA GLY A 294 -17.61 -6.06 14.14
C GLY A 294 -17.22 -5.17 15.30
N PHE A 295 -15.92 -4.90 15.40
CA PHE A 295 -15.31 -4.20 16.52
C PHE A 295 -14.29 -3.19 15.96
N ALA A 296 -14.09 -2.06 16.64
CA ALA A 296 -13.14 -1.03 16.24
C ALA A 296 -11.75 -1.31 16.83
N THR A 297 -10.69 -1.07 16.07
CA THR A 297 -9.32 -0.98 16.59
C THR A 297 -8.73 0.36 16.20
N TYR A 298 -8.62 1.31 17.13
CA TYR A 298 -7.91 2.57 16.88
C TYR A 298 -7.15 3.05 18.13
N HIS A 299 -5.86 3.32 17.97
CA HIS A 299 -5.09 4.29 18.76
C HIS A 299 -4.31 5.09 17.74
N GLU A 300 -4.43 6.40 17.78
CA GLU A 300 -3.36 7.25 17.32
C GLU A 300 -2.55 7.70 18.54
N SER A 301 -1.24 7.73 18.38
CA SER A 301 -0.39 8.47 19.32
C SER A 301 -0.77 9.95 19.24
N ASN A 302 -1.14 10.56 20.37
CA ASN A 302 -1.39 12.02 20.47
C ASN A 302 -0.20 12.89 20.01
N TYR A 303 0.98 12.31 19.75
CA TYR A 303 2.17 13.02 19.30
C TYR A 303 2.33 13.09 17.78
N TYR A 304 1.82 12.10 17.04
CA TYR A 304 1.91 12.03 15.57
C TYR A 304 0.72 11.24 15.00
N PRO A 305 -0.50 11.79 15.02
CA PRO A 305 -1.64 11.16 14.37
C PRO A 305 -1.44 11.19 12.86
N GLU A 306 -1.94 10.17 12.16
CA GLU A 306 -2.37 10.39 10.79
C GLU A 306 -3.33 11.59 10.81
N GLY A 307 -3.02 12.64 10.05
CA GLY A 307 -3.93 13.78 9.92
C GLY A 307 -3.86 14.89 10.97
N VAL A 308 -2.71 15.19 11.59
CA VAL A 308 -2.56 16.51 12.28
C VAL A 308 -2.00 17.57 11.34
N ALA A 309 -2.87 18.49 10.91
CA ALA A 309 -2.47 19.83 10.52
C ALA A 309 -2.87 20.83 11.61
N ASN A 310 -1.93 21.70 11.99
CA ASN A 310 -2.15 22.75 12.99
C ASN A 310 -2.82 24.00 12.38
N SER A 311 -2.96 25.04 13.21
CA SER A 311 -3.85 26.19 13.08
C SER A 311 -3.67 27.11 11.86
N ALA A 312 -2.87 26.72 10.86
CA ALA A 312 -2.66 27.49 9.64
C ALA A 312 -2.84 26.74 8.31
N GLY A 313 -3.18 25.44 8.27
CA GLY A 313 -3.50 24.82 6.98
C GLY A 313 -3.50 23.29 6.89
N LYS A 314 -4.73 22.75 6.89
CA LYS A 314 -5.27 21.64 6.07
C LYS A 314 -4.50 20.31 5.99
N CYS A 315 -5.01 19.34 6.73
CA CYS A 315 -5.23 17.96 6.30
C CYS A 315 -6.53 17.45 6.95
N CYS A 316 -7.25 16.56 6.25
CA CYS A 316 -8.47 15.85 6.67
C CYS A 316 -9.68 16.74 7.05
N PHE A 317 -10.52 17.05 6.06
CA PHE A 317 -11.88 17.52 6.32
C PHE A 317 -12.71 16.33 6.82
N GLY A 318 -12.92 16.27 8.14
CA GLY A 318 -13.70 15.23 8.82
C GLY A 318 -13.12 14.93 10.19
N HIS A 319 -13.75 15.44 11.25
CA HIS A 319 -13.21 15.54 12.61
C HIS A 319 -13.21 14.19 13.37
N ASN A 320 -12.30 13.26 13.05
CA ASN A 320 -12.50 11.85 13.44
C ASN A 320 -11.70 11.28 14.63
N THR A 321 -10.76 11.98 15.29
CA THR A 321 -10.02 11.32 16.40
C THR A 321 -9.61 12.21 17.58
N ASP A 322 -10.18 13.40 17.79
CA ASP A 322 -9.86 14.21 18.99
C ASP A 322 -10.75 13.83 20.21
N PRO A 323 -10.23 13.08 21.20
CA PRO A 323 -10.99 12.71 22.41
C PRO A 323 -11.28 13.90 23.34
N THR A 324 -10.82 15.12 23.01
CA THR A 324 -11.04 16.35 23.79
C THR A 324 -11.99 17.35 23.13
N SER A 325 -12.57 16.99 21.98
CA SER A 325 -13.48 17.86 21.24
C SER A 325 -14.81 18.10 22.00
N ASN A 326 -15.13 19.36 22.24
CA ASN A 326 -16.34 19.81 22.94
C ASN A 326 -17.36 20.50 22.01
N ALA A 327 -17.24 20.31 20.69
CA ALA A 327 -18.05 21.02 19.70
C ALA A 327 -19.49 20.45 19.59
N PRO A 328 -20.52 21.29 19.38
CA PRO A 328 -21.90 20.83 19.24
C PRO A 328 -22.08 20.06 17.92
N GLY A 329 -22.34 18.75 18.01
CA GLY A 329 -22.49 17.85 16.85
C GLY A 329 -21.34 16.85 16.63
N GLY A 330 -20.32 16.84 17.51
CA GLY A 330 -19.28 15.81 17.47
C GLY A 330 -19.83 14.42 17.78
N ILE A 331 -19.29 13.40 17.12
CA ILE A 331 -19.40 12.02 17.62
C ILE A 331 -18.60 12.00 18.92
N VAL A 332 -19.29 11.76 20.02
CA VAL A 332 -18.67 11.37 21.29
C VAL A 332 -18.35 9.90 21.13
N PRO A 333 -17.08 9.45 21.15
CA PRO A 333 -16.77 8.03 21.09
C PRO A 333 -17.55 7.33 22.20
N ASP A 334 -18.42 6.40 21.84
CA ASP A 334 -19.24 5.68 22.80
C ASP A 334 -18.38 4.70 23.62
N TYR A 335 -17.81 5.20 24.72
CA TYR A 335 -17.12 4.37 25.71
C TYR A 335 -18.08 3.49 26.54
N ARG A 336 -19.38 3.36 26.18
CA ARG A 336 -20.35 2.48 26.86
C ARG A 336 -20.20 1.00 26.50
N GLY A 337 -19.24 0.64 25.64
CA GLY A 337 -18.86 -0.75 25.39
C GLY A 337 -19.59 -1.41 24.21
N ASP A 338 -20.35 -0.65 23.44
CA ASP A 338 -20.90 -1.11 22.15
C ASP A 338 -19.95 -0.69 21.01
N PRO A 339 -19.59 -1.58 20.07
CA PRO A 339 -18.73 -1.23 18.96
C PRO A 339 -19.47 -0.32 17.97
N GLU A 340 -18.98 0.90 17.78
CA GLU A 340 -19.54 1.86 16.81
C GLU A 340 -19.33 1.44 15.35
N MET A 341 -18.43 0.48 15.09
CA MET A 341 -17.98 0.10 13.76
C MET A 341 -17.87 -1.41 13.63
N ALA A 342 -18.53 -1.96 12.59
CA ALA A 342 -18.50 -3.38 12.29
C ALA A 342 -17.38 -3.73 11.29
N ILE A 343 -16.18 -4.04 11.78
CA ILE A 343 -15.13 -4.68 10.98
C ILE A 343 -15.52 -6.14 10.70
N VAL A 344 -16.01 -6.42 9.50
CA VAL A 344 -16.15 -7.79 8.98
C VAL A 344 -14.85 -8.14 8.28
N ASN A 345 -13.83 -8.60 9.02
CA ASN A 345 -12.62 -9.06 8.36
C ASN A 345 -12.86 -10.43 7.72
N ARG A 346 -13.06 -10.44 6.40
CA ARG A 346 -13.03 -11.67 5.60
C ARG A 346 -11.66 -11.91 4.97
N THR A 347 -10.59 -11.27 5.44
CA THR A 347 -9.24 -11.47 4.86
C THR A 347 -8.23 -12.00 5.85
N ASN A 348 -7.29 -12.79 5.33
CA ASN A 348 -6.13 -13.27 6.06
C ASN A 348 -4.96 -12.29 5.96
N LEU A 349 -5.20 -10.97 6.01
CA LEU A 349 -4.15 -9.95 5.86
C LEU A 349 -4.35 -8.83 6.88
N ILE A 350 -3.29 -8.49 7.61
CA ILE A 350 -3.24 -7.33 8.49
C ILE A 350 -2.09 -6.44 8.04
N THR A 351 -2.42 -5.19 7.69
CA THR A 351 -1.44 -4.12 7.47
C THR A 351 -1.20 -3.40 8.79
N THR A 352 0.06 -3.19 9.16
CA THR A 352 0.41 -2.63 10.47
C THR A 352 1.75 -1.92 10.46
N ASP A 353 1.87 -0.90 11.31
CA ASP A 353 3.11 -0.20 11.62
C ASP A 353 4.07 -1.01 12.50
N TRP A 354 3.55 -2.03 13.21
CA TRP A 354 4.30 -2.82 14.20
C TRP A 354 4.27 -4.31 13.86
N PRO A 355 4.83 -4.71 12.69
CA PRO A 355 4.74 -6.07 12.19
C PRO A 355 5.31 -7.12 13.16
N ASP A 356 6.35 -6.78 13.92
CA ASP A 356 6.93 -7.67 14.93
C ASP A 356 5.96 -7.94 16.09
N VAL A 357 5.37 -6.88 16.64
CA VAL A 357 4.42 -6.97 17.77
C VAL A 357 3.17 -7.75 17.37
N VAL A 358 2.58 -7.39 16.23
CA VAL A 358 1.38 -8.08 15.72
C VAL A 358 1.73 -9.52 15.33
N GLY A 359 2.91 -9.76 14.76
CA GLY A 359 3.38 -11.10 14.42
C GLY A 359 3.56 -12.01 15.62
N ASP A 360 4.19 -11.53 16.70
CA ASP A 360 4.34 -12.28 17.95
C ASP A 360 2.98 -12.60 18.58
N MET A 361 2.09 -11.61 18.58
CA MET A 361 0.72 -11.80 19.05
C MET A 361 -0.02 -12.87 18.26
N LEU A 362 -0.01 -12.81 16.92
CA LEU A 362 -0.67 -13.81 16.08
C LEU A 362 -0.08 -15.22 16.26
N ARG A 363 1.25 -15.33 16.46
CA ARG A 363 1.90 -16.60 16.79
C ARG A 363 1.43 -17.14 18.13
N ALA A 364 1.33 -16.31 19.16
CA ALA A 364 0.84 -16.70 20.49
C ALA A 364 -0.63 -17.17 20.45
N LEU A 365 -1.44 -16.61 19.55
CA LEU A 365 -2.83 -17.00 19.32
C LEU A 365 -2.97 -18.24 18.41
N GLY A 366 -1.89 -18.77 17.85
CA GLY A 366 -1.95 -19.87 16.88
C GLY A 366 -2.62 -19.47 15.56
N ARG A 367 -2.57 -18.19 15.19
CA ARG A 367 -3.16 -17.61 13.98
C ARG A 367 -2.11 -17.18 12.94
N ARG A 368 -0.85 -17.59 13.15
CA ARG A 368 0.24 -17.32 12.20
C ARG A 368 1.20 -18.50 12.04
N ASN A 369 0.92 -19.32 11.03
CA ASN A 369 1.75 -20.44 10.60
C ASN A 369 2.46 -20.16 9.26
N THR A 370 3.60 -19.46 9.30
CA THR A 370 4.33 -19.06 8.07
C THR A 370 4.91 -20.23 7.28
N SER A 371 4.94 -21.44 7.82
CA SER A 371 5.37 -22.64 7.08
C SER A 371 4.45 -22.98 5.91
N GLU A 372 3.19 -22.55 5.97
CA GLU A 372 2.23 -22.70 4.86
C GLU A 372 2.60 -21.86 3.63
N LEU A 373 3.40 -20.81 3.83
CA LEU A 373 3.82 -19.92 2.75
C LEU A 373 5.04 -20.45 1.99
N SER A 374 5.70 -21.49 2.50
CA SER A 374 6.86 -22.10 1.85
C SER A 374 6.49 -23.26 0.92
N ARG A 375 5.21 -23.67 0.86
CA ARG A 375 4.70 -24.90 0.22
C ARG A 375 4.06 -24.70 -1.14
#